data_AF-A0A1H2U115-F1
#
_entry.id   AF-A0A1H2U115-F1
#
_cell.length_a   1.000
_cell.length_b   1.000
_cell.length_c   1.000
_cell.angle_alpha   90.00
_cell.angle_beta   90.00
_cell.angle_gamma   90.00
#
_symmetry.space_group_name_H-M   'P 1'
#
loop_
_entity.id
_entity.type
_entity.pdbx_description
1 polymer ?
#
loop_
_entity_poly.entity_id
_entity_poly.type
_entity_poly.pdbx_seq_one_letter_code
_entity_poly.pdbx_strand_id
1 'polypeptide(L)'
;MHITHITKRDFSTQTFDLHKITNAILKAMTAVDHGQINDAQTIANNVEKTLLERKSKDEHYVPTVEEVQDVVENELMDSEFHDAAKAYIIYRNKRAQMRESDIFEKRINLKPYEYPQLYEYVPAIRHSYWIHTEFNFTSDIQDFKSGLSEVERSAIKNTMLAISQIEVAVKTFWGDIYHRMPKPEIGSVGATFAESEVRHHDAYSHLLEILGLNQEFENLKKKPVIMKRVQYLEAALKNAKSENNKEYAESILLFSLFIEHVSLFSQFLIIMAFNKHKNVLKGISNVVEATSKEEQIHGDFGIDIINIIKKEHPEWFDDQYKAMIQDLCSKAFDAESLIVDWIFEEGELDFLPKNLVNEFIKNRFNNSLESIGIDKIFEVDQKLLDQTEWFDDEIIGTKHGDFFVKRSINYSKRTQSITSDDLF
;
A
#
# COMPACT_ATOMS: atom_id res chain seq x y z
N MET A 1 16.06 -39.71 -24.87
CA MET A 1 15.33 -38.44 -24.62
C MET A 1 14.95 -38.45 -23.15
N HIS A 2 15.24 -37.38 -22.40
CA HIS A 2 15.01 -37.35 -20.96
C HIS A 2 14.34 -36.03 -20.56
N ILE A 3 13.48 -36.08 -19.55
CA ILE A 3 12.99 -34.88 -18.87
C ILE A 3 14.08 -34.46 -17.88
N THR A 4 14.69 -33.29 -18.08
CA THR A 4 15.79 -32.81 -17.23
C THR A 4 15.31 -31.87 -16.14
N HIS A 5 14.23 -31.14 -16.38
CA HIS A 5 13.72 -30.10 -15.49
C HIS A 5 12.19 -30.18 -15.35
N ILE A 6 11.69 -29.61 -14.26
CA ILE A 6 10.27 -29.42 -13.94
C ILE A 6 10.05 -27.98 -13.47
N THR A 7 8.96 -27.36 -13.91
CA THR A 7 8.54 -26.02 -13.48
C THR A 7 7.69 -26.13 -12.22
N LYS A 8 8.13 -25.49 -11.13
CA LYS A 8 7.42 -25.43 -9.85
C LYS A 8 6.26 -24.43 -9.91
N ARG A 9 5.41 -24.45 -8.87
CA ARG A 9 4.25 -23.55 -8.72
C ARG A 9 4.61 -22.08 -8.60
N ASP A 10 5.83 -21.78 -8.15
CA ASP A 10 6.43 -20.44 -8.08
C ASP A 10 7.14 -20.05 -9.39
N PHE A 11 6.89 -20.79 -10.48
CA PHE A 11 7.54 -20.68 -11.80
C PHE A 11 9.05 -20.92 -11.82
N SER A 12 9.68 -21.28 -10.69
CA SER A 12 11.09 -21.68 -10.66
C SER A 12 11.29 -23.07 -11.27
N THR A 13 12.42 -23.29 -11.94
CA THR A 13 12.80 -24.60 -12.47
C THR A 13 13.64 -25.39 -11.47
N GLN A 14 13.35 -26.69 -11.35
CA GLN A 14 14.13 -27.65 -10.57
C GLN A 14 14.50 -28.86 -11.44
N THR A 15 15.60 -29.55 -11.11
CA THR A 15 15.93 -30.84 -11.73
C THR A 15 14.80 -31.85 -11.53
N PHE A 16 14.42 -32.53 -12.60
CA PHE A 16 13.41 -33.58 -12.57
C PHE A 16 13.95 -34.81 -11.82
N ASP A 17 13.16 -35.35 -10.90
CA ASP A 17 13.52 -36.50 -10.08
C ASP A 17 12.32 -37.44 -9.99
N LEU A 18 12.39 -38.56 -10.72
CA LEU A 18 11.35 -39.58 -10.77
C LEU A 18 11.04 -40.15 -9.39
N HIS A 19 12.03 -40.22 -8.50
CA HIS A 19 11.87 -40.76 -7.15
C HIS A 19 10.86 -39.93 -6.33
N LYS A 20 10.73 -38.62 -6.60
CA LYS A 20 9.69 -37.79 -5.95
C LYS A 20 8.28 -38.21 -6.37
N ILE A 21 8.09 -38.61 -7.63
CA ILE A 21 6.81 -39.10 -8.16
C ILE A 21 6.49 -40.45 -7.54
N THR A 22 7.45 -41.39 -7.57
CA THR A 22 7.30 -42.71 -6.92
C THR A 22 6.89 -42.58 -5.46
N ASN A 23 7.54 -41.71 -4.69
CA ASN A 23 7.21 -41.50 -3.27
C ASN A 23 5.83 -40.88 -3.05
N ALA A 24 5.38 -39.99 -3.94
CA ALA A 24 4.04 -39.40 -3.84
C ALA A 24 2.96 -40.47 -4.07
N ILE A 25 3.15 -41.34 -5.06
CA ILE A 25 2.26 -42.48 -5.35
C ILE A 25 2.27 -43.48 -4.19
N LEU A 26 3.47 -43.86 -3.71
CA LEU A 26 3.61 -44.81 -2.60
C LEU A 26 2.92 -44.32 -1.32
N LYS A 27 2.97 -43.02 -1.04
CA LYS A 27 2.25 -42.42 0.10
C LYS A 27 0.74 -42.56 -0.03
N ALA A 28 0.18 -42.42 -1.24
CA ALA A 28 -1.24 -42.64 -1.47
C ALA A 28 -1.61 -44.12 -1.31
N MET A 29 -0.84 -45.03 -1.89
CA MET A 29 -1.00 -46.49 -1.75
C MET A 29 -0.93 -46.94 -0.28
N THR A 30 0.05 -46.44 0.47
CA THR A 30 0.22 -46.77 1.89
C THR A 30 -0.91 -46.21 2.75
N ALA A 31 -1.50 -45.06 2.39
CA ALA A 31 -2.62 -44.48 3.14
C ALA A 31 -3.92 -45.29 3.05
N VAL A 32 -4.04 -46.19 2.07
CA VAL A 32 -5.17 -47.09 1.86
C VAL A 32 -4.82 -48.56 2.05
N ASP A 33 -3.59 -48.86 2.51
CA ASP A 33 -3.04 -50.22 2.64
C ASP A 33 -3.16 -51.07 1.35
N HIS A 34 -3.04 -50.44 0.18
CA HIS A 34 -3.19 -51.08 -1.13
C HIS A 34 -2.12 -50.60 -2.12
N GLY A 35 -1.16 -51.48 -2.45
CA GLY A 35 -0.02 -51.24 -3.32
C GLY A 35 1.33 -51.24 -2.60
N GLN A 36 2.41 -51.53 -3.31
CA GLN A 36 3.79 -51.59 -2.82
C GLN A 36 4.72 -50.68 -3.61
N ILE A 37 5.98 -50.58 -3.18
CA ILE A 37 7.00 -49.72 -3.83
C ILE A 37 7.21 -50.07 -5.32
N ASN A 38 7.12 -51.35 -5.68
CA ASN A 38 7.27 -51.78 -7.07
C ASN A 38 6.09 -51.32 -7.94
N ASP A 39 4.88 -51.31 -7.38
CA ASP A 39 3.68 -50.80 -8.05
C ASP A 39 3.78 -49.29 -8.24
N ALA A 40 4.16 -48.57 -7.18
CA ALA A 40 4.40 -47.13 -7.24
C ALA A 40 5.47 -46.75 -8.28
N GLN A 41 6.54 -47.55 -8.40
CA GLN A 41 7.59 -47.33 -9.40
C GLN A 41 7.07 -47.62 -10.82
N THR A 42 6.21 -48.62 -10.99
CA THR A 42 5.59 -48.94 -12.29
C THR A 42 4.71 -47.79 -12.76
N ILE A 43 3.85 -47.27 -11.90
CA ILE A 43 3.02 -46.09 -12.20
C ILE A 43 3.90 -44.87 -12.49
N ALA A 44 4.94 -44.61 -11.69
CA ALA A 44 5.86 -43.50 -11.93
C ALA A 44 6.57 -43.60 -13.30
N ASN A 45 6.98 -44.80 -13.71
CA ASN A 45 7.59 -45.01 -15.04
C ASN A 45 6.58 -44.73 -16.17
N ASN A 46 5.30 -45.07 -15.99
CA ASN A 46 4.26 -44.73 -16.96
C ASN A 46 4.04 -43.20 -17.04
N VAL A 47 4.03 -42.52 -15.90
CA VAL A 47 3.99 -41.05 -15.84
C VAL A 47 5.16 -40.47 -16.63
N GLU A 48 6.39 -40.92 -16.39
CA GLU A 48 7.57 -40.46 -17.13
C GLU A 48 7.45 -40.70 -18.64
N LYS A 49 6.95 -41.88 -19.04
CA LYS A 49 6.70 -42.21 -20.44
C LYS A 49 5.71 -41.22 -21.07
N THR A 50 4.58 -40.95 -20.41
CA THR A 50 3.57 -39.99 -20.86
C THR A 50 4.15 -38.58 -21.01
N LEU A 51 5.04 -38.15 -20.10
CA LEU A 51 5.73 -36.86 -20.20
C LEU A 51 6.76 -36.83 -21.35
N LEU A 52 7.47 -37.93 -21.60
CA LEU A 52 8.40 -38.06 -22.72
C LEU A 52 7.68 -38.03 -24.08
N GLU A 53 6.48 -38.61 -24.16
CA GLU A 53 5.63 -38.54 -25.35
C GLU A 53 5.14 -37.10 -25.64
N ARG A 54 4.98 -36.26 -24.61
CA ARG A 54 4.71 -34.82 -24.81
C ARG A 54 5.96 -34.11 -25.28
N LYS A 55 7.12 -34.41 -24.69
CA LYS A 55 8.40 -33.82 -25.09
C LYS A 55 8.82 -34.18 -26.52
N SER A 56 8.44 -35.36 -27.01
CA SER A 56 8.74 -35.74 -28.40
C SER A 56 7.96 -34.91 -29.42
N LYS A 57 6.86 -34.28 -29.01
CA LYS A 57 6.04 -33.38 -29.86
C LYS A 57 6.49 -31.93 -29.77
N ASP A 58 7.13 -31.52 -28.66
CA ASP A 58 7.68 -30.20 -28.46
C ASP A 58 9.04 -30.28 -27.74
N GLU A 59 10.10 -29.93 -28.45
CA GLU A 59 11.47 -29.96 -27.96
C GLU A 59 11.68 -29.05 -26.73
N HIS A 60 10.94 -27.94 -26.66
CA HIS A 60 10.99 -26.95 -25.58
C HIS A 60 10.09 -27.30 -24.39
N TYR A 61 9.37 -28.43 -24.44
CA TYR A 61 8.49 -28.84 -23.36
C TYR A 61 9.26 -29.09 -22.05
N VAL A 62 8.76 -28.45 -21.00
CA VAL A 62 9.16 -28.64 -19.60
C VAL A 62 7.88 -28.84 -18.80
N PRO A 63 7.68 -30.01 -18.15
CA PRO A 63 6.46 -30.27 -17.42
C PRO A 63 6.32 -29.36 -16.21
N THR A 64 5.09 -28.98 -15.87
CA THR A 64 4.79 -28.29 -14.60
C THR A 64 4.47 -29.30 -13.49
N VAL A 65 4.58 -28.88 -12.23
CA VAL A 65 4.17 -29.72 -11.09
C VAL A 65 2.69 -30.13 -11.19
N GLU A 66 1.81 -29.24 -11.67
CA GLU A 66 0.38 -29.57 -11.81
C GLU A 66 0.14 -30.56 -12.95
N GLU A 67 0.82 -30.40 -14.09
CA GLU A 67 0.75 -31.38 -15.19
C GLU A 67 1.22 -32.77 -14.75
N VAL A 68 2.30 -32.86 -13.96
CA VAL A 68 2.77 -34.15 -13.42
C VAL A 68 1.72 -34.75 -12.49
N GLN A 69 1.06 -33.94 -11.65
CA GLN A 69 0.00 -34.43 -10.78
C GLN A 69 -1.22 -34.93 -11.57
N ASP A 70 -1.62 -34.22 -12.62
CA ASP A 70 -2.72 -34.65 -13.51
C ASP A 70 -2.40 -35.99 -14.19
N VAL A 71 -1.15 -36.17 -14.65
CA VAL A 71 -0.73 -37.46 -15.24
C VAL A 71 -0.71 -38.56 -14.18
N VAL A 72 -0.22 -38.30 -12.96
CA VAL A 72 -0.26 -39.29 -11.87
C VAL A 72 -1.69 -39.72 -11.54
N GLU A 73 -2.63 -38.79 -11.50
CA GLU A 73 -4.05 -39.10 -11.27
C GLU A 73 -4.62 -40.00 -12.35
N ASN A 74 -4.37 -39.68 -13.62
CA ASN A 74 -4.84 -40.51 -14.75
C ASN A 74 -4.22 -41.91 -14.72
N GLU A 75 -2.90 -42.02 -14.53
CA GLU A 75 -2.21 -43.32 -14.48
C GLU A 75 -2.67 -44.17 -13.28
N LEU A 76 -3.01 -43.55 -12.15
CA LEU A 76 -3.62 -44.25 -11.01
C LEU A 76 -5.06 -44.69 -11.31
N MET A 77 -5.87 -43.85 -11.96
CA MET A 77 -7.25 -44.18 -12.35
C MET A 77 -7.31 -45.30 -13.41
N ASP A 78 -6.33 -45.36 -14.32
CA ASP A 78 -6.23 -46.39 -15.36
C ASP A 78 -5.60 -47.71 -14.85
N SER A 79 -5.09 -47.72 -13.62
CA SER A 79 -4.52 -48.89 -12.94
C SER A 79 -5.55 -49.63 -12.09
N GLU A 80 -5.16 -50.75 -11.49
CA GLU A 80 -6.02 -51.47 -10.52
C GLU A 80 -6.18 -50.75 -9.16
N PHE A 81 -5.39 -49.70 -8.89
CA PHE A 81 -5.33 -48.99 -7.60
C PHE A 81 -6.33 -47.82 -7.51
N HIS A 82 -7.61 -48.08 -7.77
CA HIS A 82 -8.66 -47.04 -7.81
C HIS A 82 -8.86 -46.30 -6.47
N ASP A 83 -8.67 -46.99 -5.34
CA ASP A 83 -8.73 -46.43 -4.00
C ASP A 83 -7.53 -45.50 -3.70
N ALA A 84 -6.33 -45.88 -4.14
CA ALA A 84 -5.15 -45.02 -4.09
C ALA A 84 -5.32 -43.78 -4.99
N ALA A 85 -5.94 -43.92 -6.17
CA ALA A 85 -6.28 -42.81 -7.05
C ALA A 85 -7.20 -41.80 -6.33
N LYS A 86 -8.28 -42.28 -5.71
CA LYS A 86 -9.20 -41.45 -4.93
C LYS A 86 -8.49 -40.76 -3.76
N ALA A 87 -7.65 -41.49 -3.01
CA ALA A 87 -6.89 -40.93 -1.90
C ALA A 87 -5.90 -39.84 -2.36
N TYR A 88 -5.24 -40.06 -3.49
CA TYR A 88 -4.32 -39.10 -4.10
C TYR A 88 -5.05 -37.80 -4.48
N ILE A 89 -6.17 -37.89 -5.20
CA ILE A 89 -6.99 -36.73 -5.63
C ILE A 89 -7.48 -35.93 -4.42
N ILE A 90 -8.04 -36.60 -3.41
CA ILE A 90 -8.52 -35.94 -2.18
C ILE A 90 -7.36 -35.25 -1.45
N TYR A 91 -6.21 -35.91 -1.32
CA TYR A 91 -5.03 -35.32 -0.67
C TYR A 91 -4.48 -34.12 -1.44
N ARG A 92 -4.40 -34.20 -2.78
CA ARG A 92 -3.98 -33.08 -3.64
C ARG A 92 -4.90 -31.88 -3.45
N ASN A 93 -6.21 -32.08 -3.54
CA ASN A 93 -7.21 -31.03 -3.36
C ASN A 93 -7.15 -30.41 -1.95
N LYS A 94 -7.06 -31.24 -0.92
CA LYS A 94 -6.89 -30.77 0.46
C LYS A 94 -5.60 -29.96 0.63
N ARG A 95 -4.50 -30.38 0.02
CA ARG A 95 -3.24 -29.64 0.04
C ARG A 95 -3.28 -28.37 -0.81
N ALA A 96 -4.10 -28.33 -1.86
CA ALA A 96 -4.33 -27.11 -2.64
C ALA A 96 -5.09 -26.08 -1.80
N GLN A 97 -6.19 -26.48 -1.15
CA GLN A 97 -6.93 -25.64 -0.20
C GLN A 97 -6.05 -25.16 0.96
N MET A 98 -5.26 -26.04 1.57
CA MET A 98 -4.32 -25.64 2.64
C MET A 98 -3.19 -24.72 2.17
N ARG A 99 -2.98 -24.57 0.87
CA ARG A 99 -1.99 -23.64 0.29
C ARG A 99 -2.63 -22.31 -0.10
N GLU A 100 -3.95 -22.25 -0.21
CA GLU A 100 -4.65 -20.98 -0.36
C GLU A 100 -4.43 -20.20 0.92
N SER A 101 -3.80 -19.04 0.78
CA SER A 101 -3.64 -18.11 1.89
C SER A 101 -4.96 -17.37 2.06
N ASP A 102 -5.36 -17.20 3.31
CA ASP A 102 -6.43 -16.29 3.71
C ASP A 102 -5.79 -15.23 4.61
N ILE A 103 -5.79 -13.98 4.17
CA ILE A 103 -5.18 -12.86 4.88
C ILE A 103 -5.84 -12.60 6.25
N PHE A 104 -7.09 -13.02 6.43
CA PHE A 104 -7.86 -12.89 7.67
C PHE A 104 -7.67 -14.10 8.61
N GLU A 105 -7.16 -15.24 8.13
CA GLU A 105 -6.90 -16.40 8.99
C GLU A 105 -5.62 -16.22 9.82
N LYS A 106 -5.69 -16.54 11.12
CA LYS A 106 -4.52 -16.43 12.01
C LYS A 106 -3.44 -17.44 11.68
N ARG A 107 -2.22 -16.93 11.46
CA ARG A 107 -1.01 -17.76 11.41
C ARG A 107 -0.27 -17.72 12.74
N ILE A 108 -0.09 -18.88 13.37
CA ILE A 108 0.62 -19.00 14.67
C ILE A 108 2.14 -18.90 14.48
N ASN A 109 2.68 -19.53 13.43
CA ASN A 109 4.12 -19.56 13.19
C ASN A 109 4.62 -18.21 12.64
N LEU A 110 5.74 -17.71 13.16
CA LEU A 110 6.33 -16.46 12.67
C LEU A 110 6.80 -16.59 11.21
N LYS A 111 7.46 -17.69 10.85
CA LYS A 111 8.02 -17.96 9.52
C LYS A 111 7.58 -19.34 9.00
N PRO A 112 7.59 -19.56 7.67
CA PRO A 112 7.79 -18.56 6.62
C PRO A 112 6.64 -17.54 6.57
N TYR A 113 6.89 -16.36 5.96
CA TYR A 113 5.83 -15.38 5.70
C TYR A 113 4.99 -15.85 4.52
N GLU A 114 3.68 -15.59 4.59
CA GLU A 114 2.73 -15.82 3.50
C GLU A 114 2.75 -14.66 2.50
N TYR A 115 2.97 -13.45 3.02
CA TYR A 115 3.07 -12.22 2.24
C TYR A 115 4.41 -11.51 2.49
N PRO A 116 5.56 -12.12 2.12
CA PRO A 116 6.87 -11.54 2.40
C PRO A 116 7.06 -10.14 1.80
N GLN A 117 6.43 -9.85 0.67
CA GLN A 117 6.45 -8.52 0.02
C GLN A 117 5.88 -7.42 0.92
N LEU A 118 4.88 -7.73 1.77
CA LEU A 118 4.32 -6.76 2.70
C LEU A 118 5.32 -6.37 3.80
N TYR A 119 6.30 -7.23 4.09
CA TYR A 119 7.30 -6.89 5.10
C TYR A 119 8.23 -5.76 4.66
N GLU A 120 8.38 -5.52 3.35
CA GLU A 120 9.25 -4.48 2.79
C GLU A 120 8.81 -3.05 3.17
N TYR A 121 7.55 -2.87 3.58
CA TYR A 121 7.05 -1.59 4.10
C TYR A 121 7.67 -1.21 5.46
N VAL A 122 8.13 -2.19 6.25
CA VAL A 122 8.83 -1.94 7.52
C VAL A 122 10.18 -1.22 7.30
N PRO A 123 11.12 -1.76 6.49
CA PRO A 123 12.36 -1.05 6.19
C PRO A 123 12.12 0.24 5.40
N ALA A 124 11.05 0.35 4.59
CA ALA A 124 10.71 1.60 3.92
C ALA A 124 10.44 2.75 4.92
N ILE A 125 9.58 2.52 5.93
CA ILE A 125 9.33 3.52 6.98
C ILE A 125 10.57 3.78 7.84
N ARG A 126 11.35 2.74 8.14
CA ARG A 126 12.63 2.94 8.86
C ARG A 126 13.61 3.80 8.08
N HIS A 127 13.55 3.76 6.74
CA HIS A 127 14.40 4.59 5.89
C HIS A 127 13.90 6.03 5.81
N SER A 128 12.58 6.25 5.81
CA SER A 128 11.97 7.58 5.82
C SER A 128 11.93 8.23 7.21
N TYR A 129 12.23 7.49 8.28
CA TYR A 129 12.12 7.93 9.67
C TYR A 129 12.66 9.35 9.91
N TRP A 130 11.83 10.18 10.54
CA TRP A 130 12.14 11.58 10.86
C TRP A 130 11.38 12.03 12.10
N ILE A 131 11.92 13.02 12.81
CA ILE A 131 11.22 13.71 13.91
C ILE A 131 11.30 15.21 13.69
N HIS A 132 10.25 15.95 14.04
CA HIS A 132 10.15 17.38 13.73
C HIS A 132 11.28 18.22 14.35
N THR A 133 11.91 17.75 15.43
CA THR A 133 13.05 18.40 16.10
C THR A 133 14.35 18.35 15.29
N GLU A 134 14.40 17.59 14.20
CA GLU A 134 15.52 17.60 13.25
C GLU A 134 15.47 18.79 12.28
N PHE A 135 14.33 19.50 12.19
CA PHE A 135 14.14 20.65 11.31
C PHE A 135 14.20 21.97 12.07
N ASN A 136 14.51 23.06 11.35
CA ASN A 136 14.55 24.41 11.89
C ASN A 136 13.43 25.26 11.27
N PHE A 137 12.57 25.83 12.11
CA PHE A 137 11.40 26.62 11.70
C PHE A 137 11.57 28.13 11.94
N THR A 138 12.77 28.59 12.31
CA THR A 138 12.99 29.99 12.70
C THR A 138 12.71 30.95 11.53
N SER A 139 13.17 30.61 10.33
CA SER A 139 12.86 31.36 9.10
C SER A 139 11.37 31.35 8.80
N ASP A 140 10.73 30.20 8.97
CA ASP A 140 9.36 29.94 8.62
C ASP A 140 8.40 30.75 9.47
N ILE A 141 8.71 30.91 10.77
CA ILE A 141 7.96 31.80 11.66
C ILE A 141 8.04 33.25 11.19
N GLN A 142 9.21 33.71 10.71
CA GLN A 142 9.38 35.08 10.20
C GLN A 142 8.68 35.28 8.86
N ASP A 143 8.81 34.31 7.96
CA ASP A 143 8.10 34.26 6.68
C ASP A 143 6.60 34.37 6.94
N PHE A 144 6.05 33.51 7.81
CA PHE A 144 4.63 33.49 8.12
C PHE A 144 4.14 34.76 8.83
N LYS A 145 4.94 35.34 9.75
CA LYS A 145 4.53 36.52 10.53
C LYS A 145 4.73 37.85 9.81
N SER A 146 5.66 37.95 8.86
CA SER A 146 5.97 39.24 8.22
C SER A 146 6.33 39.16 6.73
N GLY A 147 6.77 38.01 6.23
CA GLY A 147 7.19 37.85 4.84
C GLY A 147 6.06 37.60 3.83
N LEU A 148 5.01 36.88 4.23
CA LEU A 148 3.89 36.54 3.36
C LEU A 148 2.86 37.66 3.27
N SER A 149 2.27 37.83 2.08
CA SER A 149 1.09 38.68 1.88
C SER A 149 -0.12 38.17 2.68
N GLU A 150 -1.18 38.98 2.81
CA GLU A 150 -2.40 38.53 3.51
C GLU A 150 -3.04 37.31 2.82
N VAL A 151 -3.10 37.32 1.49
CA VAL A 151 -3.61 36.20 0.67
C VAL A 151 -2.79 34.94 0.90
N GLU A 152 -1.46 35.06 0.80
CA GLU A 152 -0.53 33.95 0.98
C GLU A 152 -0.57 33.36 2.38
N ARG A 153 -0.63 34.23 3.38
CA ARG A 153 -0.71 33.83 4.78
C ARG A 153 -2.02 33.14 5.10
N SER A 154 -3.13 33.62 4.53
CA SER A 154 -4.43 32.96 4.66
C SER A 154 -4.39 31.55 4.05
N ALA A 155 -3.82 31.41 2.84
CA ALA A 155 -3.65 30.11 2.18
C ALA A 155 -2.80 29.15 3.03
N ILE A 156 -1.62 29.57 3.49
CA ILE A 156 -0.75 28.73 4.34
C ILE A 156 -1.43 28.36 5.65
N LYS A 157 -2.09 29.33 6.30
CA LYS A 157 -2.82 29.08 7.54
C LYS A 157 -3.91 28.03 7.35
N ASN A 158 -4.77 28.20 6.36
CA ASN A 158 -5.88 27.28 6.10
C ASN A 158 -5.35 25.90 5.67
N THR A 159 -4.24 25.86 4.92
CA THR A 159 -3.55 24.62 4.54
C THR A 159 -3.03 23.87 5.77
N MET A 160 -2.34 24.56 6.69
CA MET A 160 -1.86 23.97 7.94
C MET A 160 -3.01 23.43 8.80
N LEU A 161 -4.09 24.21 8.94
CA LEU A 161 -5.29 23.78 9.67
C LEU A 161 -5.94 22.53 9.04
N ALA A 162 -5.99 22.46 7.70
CA ALA A 162 -6.52 21.29 6.99
C ALA A 162 -5.67 20.04 7.19
N ILE A 163 -4.33 20.16 7.19
CA ILE A 163 -3.44 19.02 7.48
C ILE A 163 -3.64 18.58 8.93
N SER A 164 -3.55 19.52 9.86
CA SER A 164 -3.68 19.22 11.30
C SER A 164 -5.02 18.59 11.66
N GLN A 165 -6.10 18.85 10.91
CA GLN A 165 -7.40 18.23 11.17
C GLN A 165 -7.38 16.71 11.02
N ILE A 166 -6.53 16.19 10.13
CA ILE A 166 -6.32 14.75 9.92
C ILE A 166 -5.20 14.27 10.85
N GLU A 167 -4.06 14.98 10.87
CA GLU A 167 -2.83 14.54 11.55
C GLU A 167 -2.86 14.62 13.07
N VAL A 168 -3.56 15.61 13.63
CA VAL A 168 -3.66 15.77 15.09
C VAL A 168 -4.74 14.85 15.68
N ALA A 169 -5.52 14.16 14.84
CA ALA A 169 -6.46 13.14 15.28
C ALA A 169 -5.74 11.84 15.66
N VAL A 170 -6.32 11.07 16.57
CA VAL A 170 -5.76 9.76 16.95
C VAL A 170 -6.01 8.76 15.82
N LYS A 171 -4.97 8.44 15.03
CA LYS A 171 -5.02 7.44 13.96
C LYS A 171 -4.66 6.05 14.50
N THR A 172 -5.63 5.29 15.01
CA THR A 172 -5.38 3.90 15.49
C THR A 172 -5.51 2.83 14.40
N PHE A 173 -5.97 3.20 13.21
CA PHE A 173 -6.33 2.26 12.15
C PHE A 173 -5.22 1.24 11.85
N TRP A 174 -4.00 1.72 11.57
CA TRP A 174 -2.86 0.86 11.29
C TRP A 174 -2.41 0.03 12.49
N GLY A 175 -2.48 0.59 13.71
CA GLY A 175 -2.14 -0.15 14.93
C GLY A 175 -3.09 -1.32 15.21
N ASP A 176 -4.36 -1.18 14.81
CA ASP A 176 -5.40 -2.17 15.05
C ASP A 176 -5.51 -3.23 13.93
N ILE A 177 -4.80 -3.08 12.81
CA ILE A 177 -4.96 -3.94 11.62
C ILE A 177 -4.72 -5.43 11.90
N TYR A 178 -3.82 -5.76 12.84
CA TYR A 178 -3.50 -7.15 13.21
C TYR A 178 -4.69 -7.89 13.85
N HIS A 179 -5.65 -7.17 14.43
CA HIS A 179 -6.87 -7.79 14.98
C HIS A 179 -7.71 -8.45 13.90
N ARG A 180 -7.66 -7.92 12.67
CA ARG A 180 -8.44 -8.36 11.52
C ARG A 180 -7.62 -9.21 10.57
N MET A 181 -6.35 -8.88 10.40
CA MET A 181 -5.38 -9.58 9.56
C MET A 181 -4.25 -10.13 10.44
N PRO A 182 -4.50 -11.22 11.19
CA PRO A 182 -3.59 -11.78 12.18
C PRO A 182 -2.39 -12.53 11.56
N LYS A 183 -1.61 -11.82 10.74
CA LYS A 183 -0.35 -12.25 10.12
C LYS A 183 0.83 -11.49 10.73
N PRO A 184 1.88 -12.18 11.21
CA PRO A 184 3.04 -11.52 11.83
C PRO A 184 3.70 -10.40 11.00
N GLU A 185 3.79 -10.57 9.68
CA GLU A 185 4.33 -9.57 8.76
C GLU A 185 3.44 -8.32 8.68
N ILE A 186 2.11 -8.48 8.64
CA ILE A 186 1.14 -7.37 8.65
C ILE A 186 1.16 -6.66 10.00
N GLY A 187 1.22 -7.40 11.11
CA GLY A 187 1.34 -6.81 12.44
C GLY A 187 2.63 -6.00 12.63
N SER A 188 3.72 -6.41 11.97
CA SER A 188 4.98 -5.65 11.98
C SER A 188 4.84 -4.32 11.23
N VAL A 189 4.16 -4.31 10.09
CA VAL A 189 3.86 -3.08 9.34
C VAL A 189 2.93 -2.17 10.14
N GLY A 190 1.81 -2.70 10.64
CA GLY A 190 0.83 -1.94 11.42
C GLY A 190 1.43 -1.26 12.64
N ALA A 191 2.30 -1.94 13.39
CA ALA A 191 3.00 -1.34 14.52
C ALA A 191 4.03 -0.27 14.09
N THR A 192 4.66 -0.44 12.94
CA THR A 192 5.63 0.53 12.39
C THR A 192 4.91 1.79 11.90
N PHE A 193 3.77 1.64 11.23
CA PHE A 193 2.94 2.75 10.78
C PHE A 193 2.29 3.47 11.98
N ALA A 194 1.80 2.73 12.97
CA ALA A 194 1.26 3.36 14.18
C ALA A 194 2.27 4.29 14.89
N GLU A 195 3.58 4.00 14.80
CA GLU A 195 4.61 4.89 15.33
C GLU A 195 4.89 6.09 14.41
N SER A 196 4.86 5.93 13.08
CA SER A 196 4.99 7.08 12.17
C SER A 196 3.90 8.11 12.40
N GLU A 197 2.67 7.65 12.65
CA GLU A 197 1.54 8.53 12.98
C GLU A 197 1.75 9.36 14.24
N VAL A 198 2.44 8.82 15.26
CA VAL A 198 2.80 9.60 16.45
C VAL A 198 3.76 10.73 16.08
N ARG A 199 4.73 10.47 15.20
CA ARG A 199 5.69 11.48 14.75
C ARG A 199 5.03 12.57 13.91
N HIS A 200 4.06 12.20 13.08
CA HIS A 200 3.28 13.18 12.30
C HIS A 200 2.43 14.05 13.22
N HIS A 201 1.71 13.43 14.16
CA HIS A 201 0.92 14.12 15.18
C HIS A 201 1.77 15.17 15.93
N ASP A 202 2.93 14.74 16.45
CA ASP A 202 3.84 15.62 17.20
C ASP A 202 4.33 16.79 16.33
N ALA A 203 4.66 16.52 15.06
CA ALA A 203 5.12 17.54 14.12
C ALA A 203 4.05 18.62 13.86
N TYR A 204 2.84 18.22 13.47
CA TYR A 204 1.78 19.18 13.13
C TYR A 204 1.21 19.87 14.36
N SER A 205 1.20 19.22 15.52
CA SER A 205 0.92 19.86 16.81
C SER A 205 1.95 20.96 17.12
N HIS A 206 3.25 20.66 16.95
CA HIS A 206 4.31 21.66 17.13
C HIS A 206 4.20 22.84 16.16
N LEU A 207 3.86 22.57 14.88
CA LEU A 207 3.68 23.62 13.88
C LEU A 207 2.50 24.56 14.22
N LEU A 208 1.38 24.02 14.73
CA LEU A 208 0.27 24.84 15.22
C LEU A 208 0.70 25.77 16.35
N GLU A 209 1.49 25.27 17.30
CA GLU A 209 1.99 26.03 18.44
C GLU A 209 2.88 27.20 18.00
N ILE A 210 3.93 26.94 17.20
CA ILE A 210 4.91 27.96 16.84
C ILE A 210 4.37 29.02 15.88
N LEU A 211 3.36 28.67 15.07
CA LEU A 211 2.65 29.59 14.19
C LEU A 211 1.51 30.34 14.92
N GLY A 212 1.15 29.94 16.14
CA GLY A 212 0.09 30.57 16.94
C GLY A 212 -1.32 30.24 16.45
N LEU A 213 -1.54 29.03 15.91
CA LEU A 213 -2.78 28.63 15.25
C LEU A 213 -3.72 27.78 16.13
N ASN A 214 -3.33 27.46 17.37
CA ASN A 214 -4.13 26.61 18.28
C ASN A 214 -5.58 27.08 18.44
N GLN A 215 -5.80 28.39 18.63
CA GLN A 215 -7.16 28.90 18.82
C GLN A 215 -8.01 28.78 17.55
N GLU A 216 -7.42 28.92 16.37
CA GLU A 216 -8.11 28.70 15.10
C GLU A 216 -8.42 27.21 14.89
N PHE A 217 -7.49 26.34 15.27
CA PHE A 217 -7.66 24.89 15.21
C PHE A 217 -8.81 24.39 16.10
N GLU A 218 -8.92 24.87 17.35
CA GLU A 218 -10.04 24.54 18.24
C GLU A 218 -11.42 24.90 17.66
N ASN A 219 -11.47 25.97 16.87
CA ASN A 219 -12.67 26.47 16.23
C ASN A 219 -12.90 25.87 14.83
N LEU A 220 -11.95 25.08 14.30
CA LEU A 220 -11.98 24.57 12.94
C LEU A 220 -13.23 23.74 12.64
N LYS A 221 -13.67 22.92 13.60
CA LYS A 221 -14.90 22.11 13.52
C LYS A 221 -16.19 22.91 13.33
N LYS A 222 -16.16 24.23 13.56
CA LYS A 222 -17.33 25.11 13.35
C LYS A 222 -17.47 25.51 11.87
N LYS A 223 -16.44 25.30 11.04
CA LYS A 223 -16.49 25.61 9.61
C LYS A 223 -17.28 24.54 8.84
N PRO A 224 -18.31 24.90 8.06
CA PRO A 224 -19.12 23.94 7.31
C PRO A 224 -18.32 23.05 6.35
N VAL A 225 -17.31 23.62 5.66
CA VAL A 225 -16.44 22.89 4.74
C VAL A 225 -15.64 21.79 5.44
N ILE A 226 -15.14 22.07 6.65
CA ILE A 226 -14.44 21.10 7.49
C ILE A 226 -15.39 20.00 7.93
N MET A 227 -16.63 20.34 8.33
CA MET A 227 -17.58 19.30 8.70
C MET A 227 -18.00 18.41 7.54
N LYS A 228 -18.12 18.95 6.32
CA LYS A 228 -18.36 18.12 5.13
C LYS A 228 -17.21 17.15 4.88
N ARG A 229 -15.97 17.59 5.10
CA ARG A 229 -14.77 16.74 5.04
C ARG A 229 -14.82 15.62 6.10
N VAL A 230 -15.04 15.98 7.37
CA VAL A 230 -15.16 15.02 8.47
C VAL A 230 -16.24 13.96 8.19
N GLN A 231 -17.38 14.35 7.64
CA GLN A 231 -18.46 13.42 7.30
C GLN A 231 -18.03 12.31 6.33
N TYR A 232 -17.26 12.62 5.28
CA TYR A 232 -16.81 11.57 4.36
C TYR A 232 -15.67 10.74 4.96
N LEU A 233 -14.78 11.35 5.76
CA LEU A 233 -13.72 10.63 6.47
C LEU A 233 -14.31 9.62 7.45
N GLU A 234 -15.32 10.02 8.23
CA GLU A 234 -16.06 9.13 9.13
C GLU A 234 -16.82 8.04 8.35
N ALA A 235 -17.38 8.38 7.19
CA ALA A 235 -18.03 7.39 6.33
C ALA A 235 -17.05 6.32 5.81
N ALA A 236 -15.83 6.72 5.43
CA ALA A 236 -14.77 5.80 5.01
C ALA A 236 -14.33 4.87 6.16
N LEU A 237 -14.28 5.40 7.37
CA LEU A 237 -13.87 4.66 8.58
C LEU A 237 -15.02 3.94 9.30
N LYS A 238 -16.26 4.03 8.80
CA LYS A 238 -17.46 3.48 9.45
C LYS A 238 -17.32 2.00 9.82
N ASN A 239 -16.69 1.22 8.94
CA ASN A 239 -16.54 -0.23 9.08
C ASN A 239 -15.14 -0.64 9.56
N ALA A 240 -14.31 0.31 10.04
CA ALA A 240 -12.94 0.05 10.47
C ALA A 240 -12.83 -0.89 11.69
N LYS A 241 -13.95 -1.15 12.37
CA LYS A 241 -14.06 -2.11 13.48
C LYS A 241 -15.10 -3.21 13.20
N SER A 242 -15.54 -3.37 11.95
CA SER A 242 -16.54 -4.38 11.61
C SER A 242 -15.98 -5.79 11.82
N GLU A 243 -16.82 -6.68 12.33
CA GLU A 243 -16.51 -8.11 12.43
C GLU A 243 -16.62 -8.85 11.09
N ASN A 244 -17.23 -8.23 10.08
CA ASN A 244 -17.35 -8.76 8.74
C ASN A 244 -16.13 -8.38 7.89
N ASN A 245 -15.42 -9.38 7.34
CA ASN A 245 -14.20 -9.16 6.54
C ASN A 245 -14.45 -8.35 5.26
N LYS A 246 -15.61 -8.51 4.62
CA LYS A 246 -15.96 -7.73 3.42
C LYS A 246 -16.14 -6.25 3.77
N GLU A 247 -16.86 -5.95 4.86
CA GLU A 247 -17.04 -4.58 5.34
C GLU A 247 -15.74 -3.96 5.84
N TYR A 248 -14.86 -4.76 6.48
CA TYR A 248 -13.55 -4.28 6.90
C TYR A 248 -12.63 -3.99 5.71
N ALA A 249 -12.66 -4.84 4.67
CA ALA A 249 -11.94 -4.61 3.41
C ALA A 249 -12.38 -3.30 2.73
N GLU A 250 -13.67 -2.97 2.76
CA GLU A 250 -14.18 -1.66 2.31
C GLU A 250 -13.53 -0.50 3.07
N SER A 251 -13.42 -0.60 4.40
CA SER A 251 -12.78 0.46 5.18
C SER A 251 -11.28 0.59 4.92
N ILE A 252 -10.55 -0.51 4.72
CA ILE A 252 -9.14 -0.44 4.29
C ILE A 252 -9.05 0.27 2.93
N LEU A 253 -9.89 -0.11 1.97
CA LEU A 253 -9.87 0.47 0.64
C LEU A 253 -10.08 1.97 0.69
N LEU A 254 -11.15 2.43 1.35
CA LEU A 254 -11.49 3.84 1.41
C LEU A 254 -10.46 4.65 2.19
N PHE A 255 -9.95 4.09 3.29
CA PHE A 255 -8.91 4.72 4.09
C PHE A 255 -7.61 4.88 3.27
N SER A 256 -7.12 3.81 2.66
CA SER A 256 -5.85 3.85 1.94
C SER A 256 -5.92 4.64 0.63
N LEU A 257 -6.98 4.47 -0.17
CA LEU A 257 -7.05 5.14 -1.48
C LEU A 257 -7.40 6.61 -1.38
N PHE A 258 -8.23 7.02 -0.42
CA PHE A 258 -8.75 8.38 -0.36
C PHE A 258 -8.15 9.19 0.78
N ILE A 259 -7.96 8.59 1.97
CA ILE A 259 -7.43 9.34 3.13
C ILE A 259 -5.91 9.46 3.02
N GLU A 260 -5.21 8.33 2.98
CA GLU A 260 -3.73 8.28 2.92
C GLU A 260 -3.22 8.87 1.59
N HIS A 261 -3.74 8.43 0.44
CA HIS A 261 -3.19 8.82 -0.88
C HIS A 261 -3.67 10.15 -1.45
N VAL A 262 -4.76 10.75 -0.92
CA VAL A 262 -5.37 11.92 -1.57
C VAL A 262 -5.67 13.06 -0.60
N SER A 263 -6.34 12.80 0.54
CA SER A 263 -6.90 13.86 1.38
C SER A 263 -5.88 14.93 1.78
N LEU A 264 -4.62 14.57 2.03
CA LEU A 264 -3.57 15.50 2.46
C LEU A 264 -2.71 16.08 1.32
N PHE A 265 -2.76 15.46 0.14
CA PHE A 265 -1.78 15.72 -0.91
C PHE A 265 -1.94 17.08 -1.57
N SER A 266 -3.16 17.62 -1.63
CA SER A 266 -3.38 18.98 -2.12
C SER A 266 -2.73 20.01 -1.19
N GLN A 267 -2.79 19.80 0.12
CA GLN A 267 -2.17 20.67 1.11
C GLN A 267 -0.65 20.55 1.09
N PHE A 268 -0.13 19.34 0.88
CA PHE A 268 1.30 19.11 0.68
C PHE A 268 1.82 19.86 -0.55
N LEU A 269 1.12 19.75 -1.68
CA LEU A 269 1.44 20.47 -2.91
C LEU A 269 1.50 21.97 -2.68
N ILE A 270 0.51 22.54 -1.98
CA ILE A 270 0.45 23.97 -1.69
C ILE A 270 1.69 24.43 -0.91
N ILE A 271 2.02 23.78 0.21
CA ILE A 271 3.19 24.16 1.02
C ILE A 271 4.49 24.01 0.23
N MET A 272 4.68 22.91 -0.49
CA MET A 272 5.90 22.69 -1.26
C MET A 272 6.03 23.69 -2.42
N ALA A 273 4.91 24.13 -3.02
CA ALA A 273 4.91 25.14 -4.08
C ALA A 273 5.41 26.51 -3.58
N PHE A 274 5.07 26.90 -2.34
CA PHE A 274 5.63 28.12 -1.73
C PHE A 274 7.16 28.08 -1.65
N ASN A 275 7.73 26.96 -1.22
CA ASN A 275 9.18 26.81 -1.17
C ASN A 275 9.79 26.79 -2.58
N LYS A 276 9.20 26.03 -3.52
CA LYS A 276 9.68 25.96 -4.90
C LYS A 276 9.71 27.32 -5.60
N HIS A 277 8.63 28.08 -5.50
CA HIS A 277 8.46 29.31 -6.29
C HIS A 277 8.91 30.58 -5.57
N LYS A 278 8.88 30.59 -4.24
CA LYS A 278 9.22 31.78 -3.43
C LYS A 278 10.38 31.57 -2.46
N ASN A 279 10.91 30.35 -2.31
CA ASN A 279 12.05 30.04 -1.43
C ASN A 279 11.82 30.41 0.04
N VAL A 280 10.57 30.27 0.51
CA VAL A 280 10.10 30.51 1.88
C VAL A 280 9.56 29.22 2.50
N LEU A 281 9.34 29.21 3.82
CA LEU A 281 8.75 28.07 4.54
C LEU A 281 9.57 26.77 4.38
N LYS A 282 10.89 26.87 4.42
CA LYS A 282 11.82 25.77 4.17
C LYS A 282 11.69 24.63 5.19
N GLY A 283 11.64 24.97 6.47
CA GLY A 283 11.50 23.98 7.54
C GLY A 283 10.16 23.25 7.44
N ILE A 284 9.07 23.98 7.21
CA ILE A 284 7.73 23.40 7.05
C ILE A 284 7.66 22.56 5.77
N SER A 285 8.25 23.02 4.66
CA SER A 285 8.33 22.26 3.41
C SER A 285 9.07 20.94 3.60
N ASN A 286 10.14 20.90 4.39
CA ASN A 286 10.87 19.66 4.66
C ASN A 286 10.03 18.67 5.51
N VAL A 287 9.26 19.17 6.48
CA VAL A 287 8.32 18.35 7.26
C VAL A 287 7.25 17.76 6.34
N VAL A 288 6.66 18.59 5.48
CA VAL A 288 5.63 18.16 4.52
C VAL A 288 6.18 17.15 3.53
N GLU A 289 7.38 17.35 3.00
CA GLU A 289 8.05 16.38 2.13
C GLU A 289 8.24 15.03 2.86
N ALA A 290 8.72 15.07 4.10
CA ALA A 290 8.91 13.85 4.90
C ALA A 290 7.59 13.13 5.22
N THR A 291 6.54 13.85 5.59
CA THR A 291 5.18 13.30 5.77
C THR A 291 4.69 12.68 4.47
N SER A 292 4.76 13.39 3.35
CA SER A 292 4.23 12.94 2.06
C SER A 292 4.85 11.62 1.57
N LYS A 293 6.13 11.37 1.91
CA LYS A 293 6.82 10.10 1.64
C LYS A 293 6.25 8.96 2.47
N GLU A 294 5.96 9.20 3.75
CA GLU A 294 5.37 8.18 4.63
C GLU A 294 3.90 7.89 4.26
N GLU A 295 3.10 8.91 3.97
CA GLU A 295 1.70 8.74 3.50
C GLU A 295 1.61 7.97 2.17
N GLN A 296 2.58 8.18 1.26
CA GLN A 296 2.68 7.40 0.03
C GLN A 296 2.91 5.91 0.35
N ILE A 297 3.85 5.61 1.25
CA ILE A 297 4.16 4.25 1.71
C ILE A 297 2.93 3.61 2.38
N HIS A 298 2.18 4.37 3.18
CA HIS A 298 0.99 3.90 3.86
C HIS A 298 -0.12 3.46 2.89
N GLY A 299 -0.46 4.31 1.92
CA GLY A 299 -1.49 3.95 0.96
C GLY A 299 -1.03 2.89 -0.04
N ASP A 300 0.27 2.82 -0.39
CA ASP A 300 0.83 1.73 -1.22
C ASP A 300 0.63 0.37 -0.53
N PHE A 301 0.88 0.29 0.78
CA PHE A 301 0.61 -0.92 1.58
C PHE A 301 -0.88 -1.29 1.57
N GLY A 302 -1.76 -0.30 1.70
CA GLY A 302 -3.20 -0.51 1.60
C GLY A 302 -3.65 -1.05 0.24
N ILE A 303 -3.10 -0.51 -0.85
CA ILE A 303 -3.33 -0.99 -2.22
C ILE A 303 -2.90 -2.46 -2.37
N ASP A 304 -1.72 -2.82 -1.86
CA ASP A 304 -1.23 -4.20 -1.89
C ASP A 304 -2.14 -5.14 -1.09
N ILE A 305 -2.61 -4.73 0.09
CA ILE A 305 -3.59 -5.48 0.87
C ILE A 305 -4.88 -5.70 0.07
N ILE A 306 -5.43 -4.65 -0.54
CA ILE A 306 -6.66 -4.75 -1.33
C ILE A 306 -6.47 -5.68 -2.53
N ASN A 307 -5.32 -5.61 -3.21
CA ASN A 307 -5.02 -6.52 -4.32
C ASN A 307 -4.87 -7.98 -3.86
N ILE A 308 -4.35 -8.23 -2.65
CA ILE A 308 -4.35 -9.56 -2.03
C ILE A 308 -5.78 -10.02 -1.74
N ILE A 309 -6.60 -9.20 -1.08
CA ILE A 309 -8.00 -9.54 -0.78
C ILE A 309 -8.77 -9.80 -2.08
N LYS A 310 -8.57 -9.00 -3.13
CA LYS A 310 -9.21 -9.18 -4.44
C LYS A 310 -8.82 -10.50 -5.10
N LYS A 311 -7.60 -10.97 -4.88
CA LYS A 311 -7.13 -12.26 -5.38
C LYS A 311 -7.72 -13.43 -4.59
N GLU A 312 -7.88 -13.28 -3.28
CA GLU A 312 -8.42 -14.31 -2.38
C GLU A 312 -9.96 -14.38 -2.40
N HIS A 313 -10.61 -13.23 -2.59
CA HIS A 313 -12.07 -13.04 -2.57
C HIS A 313 -12.55 -12.22 -3.79
N PRO A 314 -12.36 -12.71 -5.03
CA PRO A 314 -12.76 -11.98 -6.23
C PRO A 314 -14.27 -11.70 -6.29
N GLU A 315 -15.09 -12.53 -5.63
CA GLU A 315 -16.54 -12.38 -5.56
C GLU A 315 -17.00 -11.15 -4.76
N TRP A 316 -16.11 -10.51 -3.98
CA TRP A 316 -16.45 -9.27 -3.27
C TRP A 316 -16.36 -8.03 -4.16
N PHE A 317 -15.59 -8.09 -5.25
CA PHE A 317 -15.27 -6.96 -6.14
C PHE A 317 -16.08 -7.01 -7.44
N ASP A 318 -17.39 -7.16 -7.28
CA ASP A 318 -18.36 -7.13 -8.39
C ASP A 318 -18.56 -5.71 -8.95
N ASP A 319 -19.37 -5.61 -10.02
CA ASP A 319 -19.61 -4.32 -10.66
C ASP A 319 -20.40 -3.34 -9.78
N GLN A 320 -21.21 -3.85 -8.83
CA GLN A 320 -21.89 -3.00 -7.85
C GLN A 320 -20.87 -2.37 -6.89
N TYR A 321 -19.89 -3.15 -6.46
CA TYR A 321 -18.79 -2.70 -5.61
C TYR A 321 -17.94 -1.63 -6.31
N LYS A 322 -17.59 -1.84 -7.59
CA LYS A 322 -16.87 -0.84 -8.39
C LYS A 322 -17.64 0.47 -8.52
N ALA A 323 -18.94 0.40 -8.82
CA ALA A 323 -19.80 1.58 -8.92
C ALA A 323 -19.89 2.35 -7.59
N MET A 324 -19.96 1.63 -6.46
CA MET A 324 -19.92 2.24 -5.13
C MET A 324 -18.61 3.00 -4.87
N ILE A 325 -17.46 2.41 -5.23
CA ILE A 325 -16.15 3.07 -5.06
C ILE A 325 -16.06 4.34 -5.92
N GLN A 326 -16.54 4.28 -7.16
CA GLN A 326 -16.56 5.44 -8.06
C GLN A 326 -17.44 6.58 -7.50
N ASP A 327 -18.62 6.27 -6.94
CA ASP A 327 -19.49 7.25 -6.28
C ASP A 327 -18.82 7.88 -5.04
N LEU A 328 -18.16 7.06 -4.21
CA LEU A 328 -17.43 7.56 -3.04
C LEU A 328 -16.22 8.42 -3.44
N CYS A 329 -15.51 8.03 -4.51
CA CYS A 329 -14.42 8.80 -5.09
C CYS A 329 -14.90 10.17 -5.57
N SER A 330 -16.03 10.24 -6.27
CA SER A 330 -16.65 11.51 -6.68
C SER A 330 -17.00 12.39 -5.48
N LYS A 331 -17.56 11.82 -4.42
CA LYS A 331 -17.91 12.57 -3.19
C LYS A 331 -16.67 13.06 -2.44
N ALA A 332 -15.60 12.26 -2.40
CA ALA A 332 -14.33 12.64 -1.80
C ALA A 332 -13.69 13.81 -2.58
N PHE A 333 -13.70 13.74 -3.91
CA PHE A 333 -13.25 14.84 -4.77
C PHE A 333 -14.03 16.13 -4.54
N ASP A 334 -15.37 16.05 -4.46
CA ASP A 334 -16.20 17.22 -4.18
C ASP A 334 -15.89 17.85 -2.81
N ALA A 335 -15.58 17.02 -1.80
CA ALA A 335 -15.24 17.50 -0.48
C ALA A 335 -13.84 18.16 -0.46
N GLU A 336 -12.83 17.53 -1.07
CA GLU A 336 -11.48 18.11 -1.14
C GLU A 336 -11.42 19.36 -2.02
N SER A 337 -12.21 19.43 -3.11
CA SER A 337 -12.32 20.64 -3.93
C SER A 337 -12.88 21.83 -3.13
N LEU A 338 -13.84 21.58 -2.23
CA LEU A 338 -14.35 22.63 -1.33
C LEU A 338 -13.33 23.04 -0.26
N ILE A 339 -12.44 22.13 0.13
CA ILE A 339 -11.31 22.47 1.01
C ILE A 339 -10.31 23.36 0.27
N VAL A 340 -10.01 23.07 -1.00
CA VAL A 340 -9.21 23.94 -1.86
C VAL A 340 -9.84 25.32 -1.98
N ASP A 341 -11.15 25.42 -2.25
CA ASP A 341 -11.85 26.70 -2.30
C ASP A 341 -11.75 27.49 -0.99
N TRP A 342 -11.86 26.81 0.16
CA TRP A 342 -11.70 27.44 1.47
C TRP A 342 -10.25 27.85 1.76
N ILE A 343 -9.26 27.07 1.34
CA ILE A 343 -7.86 27.42 1.50
C ILE A 343 -7.56 28.76 0.81
N PHE A 344 -8.10 28.96 -0.39
CA PHE A 344 -7.92 30.18 -1.18
C PHE A 344 -9.06 31.20 -1.01
N GLU A 345 -9.72 31.24 0.16
CA GLU A 345 -10.89 32.12 0.40
C GLU A 345 -10.56 33.62 0.29
N GLU A 346 -9.32 34.01 0.58
CA GLU A 346 -8.84 35.41 0.46
C GLU A 346 -8.22 35.72 -0.92
N GLY A 347 -8.09 34.73 -1.81
CA GLY A 347 -7.50 34.88 -3.14
C GLY A 347 -6.66 33.69 -3.58
N GLU A 348 -6.51 33.53 -4.89
CA GLU A 348 -5.66 32.50 -5.48
C GLU A 348 -4.19 32.90 -5.50
N LEU A 349 -3.30 31.92 -5.66
CA LEU A 349 -1.88 32.11 -5.85
C LEU A 349 -1.54 32.07 -7.33
N ASP A 350 -0.89 33.12 -7.85
CA ASP A 350 -0.53 33.20 -9.28
C ASP A 350 0.31 32.00 -9.76
N PHE A 351 1.15 31.45 -8.88
CA PHE A 351 2.03 30.31 -9.18
C PHE A 351 1.38 28.93 -8.92
N LEU A 352 0.21 28.89 -8.27
CA LEU A 352 -0.52 27.65 -8.01
C LEU A 352 -2.04 27.91 -7.98
N PRO A 353 -2.66 28.16 -9.15
CA PRO A 353 -4.08 28.48 -9.22
C PRO A 353 -4.96 27.28 -8.83
N LYS A 354 -6.20 27.52 -8.40
CA LYS A 354 -7.09 26.47 -7.89
C LYS A 354 -7.38 25.35 -8.89
N ASN A 355 -7.55 25.72 -10.16
CA ASN A 355 -7.80 24.74 -11.22
C ASN A 355 -6.65 23.74 -11.33
N LEU A 356 -5.40 24.19 -11.19
CA LEU A 356 -4.22 23.33 -11.21
C LEU A 356 -4.22 22.34 -10.05
N VAL A 357 -4.54 22.81 -8.83
CA VAL A 357 -4.66 21.94 -7.65
C VAL A 357 -5.77 20.90 -7.85
N ASN A 358 -6.90 21.28 -8.45
CA ASN A 358 -7.99 20.35 -8.73
C ASN A 358 -7.62 19.28 -9.78
N GLU A 359 -6.88 19.64 -10.84
CA GLU A 359 -6.37 18.65 -11.81
C GLU A 359 -5.40 17.66 -11.16
N PHE A 360 -4.55 18.14 -10.25
CA PHE A 360 -3.69 17.29 -9.44
C PHE A 360 -4.50 16.30 -8.58
N ILE A 361 -5.52 16.77 -7.86
CA ILE A 361 -6.38 15.90 -7.02
C ILE A 361 -7.11 14.85 -7.89
N LYS A 362 -7.69 15.26 -9.03
CA LYS A 362 -8.35 14.32 -9.97
C LYS A 362 -7.40 13.22 -10.42
N ASN A 363 -6.16 13.58 -10.79
CA ASN A 363 -5.16 12.62 -11.22
C ASN A 363 -4.83 11.62 -10.12
N ARG A 364 -4.64 12.09 -8.88
CA ARG A 364 -4.38 11.19 -7.74
C ARG A 364 -5.54 10.23 -7.50
N PHE A 365 -6.79 10.69 -7.54
CA PHE A 365 -7.95 9.80 -7.44
C PHE A 365 -8.00 8.76 -8.57
N ASN A 366 -7.75 9.17 -9.82
CA ASN A 366 -7.70 8.25 -10.95
C ASN A 366 -6.61 7.18 -10.78
N ASN A 367 -5.41 7.58 -10.34
CA ASN A 367 -4.31 6.65 -10.06
C ASN A 367 -4.68 5.67 -8.95
N SER A 368 -5.32 6.14 -7.88
CA SER A 368 -5.85 5.30 -6.80
C SER A 368 -6.83 4.25 -7.35
N LEU A 369 -7.79 4.64 -8.20
CA LEU A 369 -8.74 3.71 -8.82
C LEU A 369 -8.03 2.68 -9.72
N GLU A 370 -7.12 3.13 -10.60
CA GLU A 370 -6.39 2.24 -11.51
C GLU A 370 -5.52 1.22 -10.77
N SER A 371 -4.92 1.61 -9.65
CA SER A 371 -4.05 0.74 -8.84
C SER A 371 -4.74 -0.52 -8.30
N ILE A 372 -6.08 -0.48 -8.20
CA ILE A 372 -6.92 -1.61 -7.80
C ILE A 372 -7.76 -2.16 -8.97
N GLY A 373 -7.53 -1.68 -10.20
CA GLY A 373 -8.19 -2.15 -11.42
C GLY A 373 -9.62 -1.62 -11.60
N ILE A 374 -9.90 -0.41 -11.13
CA ILE A 374 -11.16 0.31 -11.36
C ILE A 374 -10.93 1.43 -12.37
N ASP A 375 -11.88 1.61 -13.29
CA ASP A 375 -11.79 2.63 -14.34
C ASP A 375 -11.81 4.06 -13.77
N LYS A 376 -11.07 4.95 -14.44
CA LYS A 376 -11.03 6.39 -14.15
C LYS A 376 -12.42 7.00 -14.20
N ILE A 377 -12.63 8.03 -13.38
CA ILE A 377 -13.89 8.79 -13.38
C ILE A 377 -13.71 10.27 -13.72
N PHE A 378 -12.47 10.78 -13.67
CA PHE A 378 -12.17 12.17 -13.99
C PHE A 378 -11.41 12.28 -15.30
N GLU A 379 -11.87 13.16 -16.19
CA GLU A 379 -11.05 13.69 -17.27
C GLU A 379 -10.06 14.71 -16.69
N VAL A 380 -8.79 14.60 -17.06
CA VAL A 380 -7.69 15.43 -16.55
C VAL A 380 -7.08 16.26 -17.68
N ASP A 381 -6.89 17.57 -17.44
CA ASP A 381 -6.14 18.42 -18.36
C ASP A 381 -4.64 18.19 -18.17
N GLN A 382 -4.04 17.40 -19.06
CA GLN A 382 -2.62 17.06 -19.00
C GLN A 382 -1.71 18.29 -18.97
N LYS A 383 -2.04 19.38 -19.69
CA LYS A 383 -1.18 20.57 -19.74
C LYS A 383 -1.13 21.31 -18.40
N LEU A 384 -2.23 21.25 -17.64
CA LEU A 384 -2.24 21.75 -16.28
C LEU A 384 -1.47 20.78 -15.38
N LEU A 385 -1.80 19.49 -15.43
CA LEU A 385 -1.18 18.46 -14.59
C LEU A 385 0.36 18.46 -14.68
N ASP A 386 0.93 18.61 -15.88
CA ASP A 386 2.38 18.65 -16.11
C ASP A 386 3.10 19.74 -15.28
N GLN A 387 2.39 20.81 -14.88
CA GLN A 387 2.96 21.86 -14.03
C GLN A 387 3.17 21.42 -12.57
N THR A 388 2.61 20.28 -12.18
CA THR A 388 2.77 19.66 -10.85
C THR A 388 3.68 18.43 -10.85
N GLU A 389 4.25 18.02 -12.00
CA GLU A 389 5.11 16.83 -12.12
C GLU A 389 6.31 16.86 -11.15
N TRP A 390 6.84 18.06 -10.89
CA TRP A 390 7.94 18.27 -9.93
C TRP A 390 7.60 17.80 -8.51
N PHE A 391 6.32 17.76 -8.13
CA PHE A 391 5.92 17.30 -6.81
C PHE A 391 6.11 15.79 -6.71
N ASP A 392 5.70 15.06 -7.74
CA ASP A 392 5.92 13.63 -7.83
C ASP A 392 7.43 13.33 -7.92
N ASP A 393 8.23 14.14 -8.62
CA ASP A 393 9.70 13.99 -8.64
C ASP A 393 10.34 14.15 -7.25
N GLU A 394 9.84 15.03 -6.39
CA GLU A 394 10.40 15.21 -5.03
C GLU A 394 10.01 14.05 -4.09
N ILE A 395 8.81 13.48 -4.27
CA ILE A 395 8.33 12.33 -3.50
C ILE A 395 8.96 11.03 -4.01
N ILE A 396 8.98 10.85 -5.33
CA ILE A 396 9.35 9.62 -6.03
C ILE A 396 10.82 9.62 -6.44
N GLY A 397 11.53 10.75 -6.53
CA GLY A 397 12.89 10.91 -7.07
C GLY A 397 14.00 10.06 -6.42
N THR A 398 13.65 9.23 -5.44
CA THR A 398 14.40 8.06 -4.97
C THR A 398 14.22 6.79 -5.84
N LYS A 399 13.34 6.75 -6.86
CA LYS A 399 13.07 5.57 -7.71
C LYS A 399 14.07 5.35 -8.85
N HIS A 400 14.72 6.38 -9.40
CA HIS A 400 15.63 6.21 -10.55
C HIS A 400 17.08 5.83 -10.21
N GLY A 401 17.29 5.18 -9.08
CA GLY A 401 18.53 4.50 -8.74
C GLY A 401 18.47 4.02 -7.31
N ASP A 402 17.90 2.83 -7.11
CA ASP A 402 17.67 2.20 -5.81
C ASP A 402 16.95 3.12 -4.81
N PHE A 403 15.67 2.82 -4.56
CA PHE A 403 14.94 3.25 -3.35
C PHE A 403 15.77 3.00 -2.07
N PHE A 404 16.79 2.13 -2.16
CA PHE A 404 17.71 1.70 -1.12
C PHE A 404 19.07 2.42 -1.05
N VAL A 405 19.44 3.34 -1.96
CA VAL A 405 20.84 3.88 -2.01
C VAL A 405 20.97 5.38 -1.75
N LYS A 406 19.90 6.18 -1.79
CA LYS A 406 20.02 7.62 -1.49
C LYS A 406 19.27 8.02 -0.23
N ARG A 407 19.99 7.93 0.89
CA ARG A 407 19.78 8.84 2.03
C ARG A 407 19.66 10.25 1.46
N SER A 408 18.62 11.01 1.81
CA SER A 408 18.49 12.41 1.37
C SER A 408 19.82 13.14 1.60
N ILE A 409 20.54 13.38 0.51
CA ILE A 409 21.85 14.01 0.52
C ILE A 409 21.57 15.51 0.50
N ASN A 410 21.14 16.05 1.65
CA ASN A 410 21.26 17.46 2.03
C ASN A 410 20.85 17.80 3.47
N TYR A 411 20.83 16.82 4.38
CA TYR A 411 20.72 17.12 5.81
C TYR A 411 22.06 16.87 6.49
N SER A 412 22.80 17.95 6.79
CA SER A 412 23.87 17.87 7.78
C SER A 412 23.20 17.50 9.11
N LYS A 413 23.38 16.25 9.57
CA LYS A 413 23.14 15.93 10.98
C LYS A 413 24.11 16.79 11.79
N ARG A 414 23.57 17.86 12.39
CA ARG A 414 24.24 18.90 13.20
C ARG A 414 25.19 19.82 12.44
N THR A 415 24.64 20.92 11.92
CA THR A 415 25.31 22.22 12.04
C THR A 415 24.56 23.04 13.09
N GLN A 416 24.88 22.81 14.36
CA GLN A 416 24.60 23.82 15.38
C GLN A 416 25.44 25.04 15.02
N SER A 417 24.81 26.21 14.91
CA SER A 417 25.54 27.48 14.91
C SER A 417 26.21 27.60 16.28
N ILE A 418 27.54 27.59 16.33
CA ILE A 418 28.31 27.85 17.55
C ILE A 418 27.90 29.24 18.05
N THR A 419 27.35 29.31 19.25
CA THR A 419 27.02 30.56 19.92
C THR A 419 28.21 31.01 20.78
N SER A 420 28.24 32.28 21.21
CA SER A 420 29.26 32.75 22.15
C SER A 420 29.28 31.93 23.44
N ASP A 421 28.12 31.42 23.85
CA ASP A 421 27.95 30.66 25.09
C ASP A 421 28.55 29.24 25.00
N ASP A 422 28.85 28.76 23.78
CA ASP A 422 29.55 27.48 23.55
C ASP A 422 31.08 27.62 23.61
N LEU A 423 31.60 28.86 23.64
CA LEU A 423 33.04 29.17 23.58
C LEU A 423 33.62 29.73 24.88
N PHE A 424 32.83 29.83 25.96
CA PHE A 424 33.26 30.34 27.26
C PHE A 424 32.89 29.43 28.43
#